data_AF-A0A8C2HKK5-F1
#
_entry.id   AF-A0A8C2HKK5-F1
#
_cell.length_a   1.000
_cell.length_b   1.000
_cell.length_c   1.000
_cell.angle_alpha   90.00
_cell.angle_beta   90.00
_cell.angle_gamma   90.00
#
_symmetry.space_group_name_H-M   'P 1'
#
loop_
_entity.id
_entity.type
_entity.pdbx_description
1 polymer ?
#
loop_
_entity_poly.entity_id
_entity_poly.type
_entity_poly.pdbx_seq_one_letter_code
_entity_poly.pdbx_strand_id
1 'polypeptide(L)'
;MLVGRYPFQDVEPTALFSKIRRGAFTIPETLSPRAKSLVCCMLRKSPSERLEAGDILFHPWLHCNNNIPLNQHSSTRHSTDQMVPDFEPNDNGDC
;
A
#
# COMPACT_ATOMS: atom_id res chain seq x y z
N MET A 1 1.19 1.13 -9.93
CA MET A 1 1.12 -0.35 -9.85
C MET A 1 2.02 -0.97 -10.92
N LEU A 2 2.61 -2.16 -10.69
CA LEU A 2 3.71 -2.71 -11.52
C LEU A 2 3.29 -3.67 -12.65
N VAL A 3 2.32 -4.56 -12.40
CA VAL A 3 1.97 -5.66 -13.34
C VAL A 3 0.51 -5.62 -13.78
N GLY A 4 -0.32 -4.74 -13.22
CA GLY A 4 -1.74 -4.60 -13.57
C GLY A 4 -2.64 -5.77 -13.17
N ARG A 5 -2.12 -6.74 -12.41
CA ARG A 5 -2.85 -7.90 -11.87
C ARG A 5 -2.44 -8.19 -10.43
N TYR A 6 -3.29 -8.89 -9.69
CA TYR A 6 -3.02 -9.26 -8.31
C TYR A 6 -1.96 -10.38 -8.23
N PRO A 7 -1.10 -10.37 -7.20
CA PRO A 7 -0.09 -11.42 -6.99
C PRO A 7 -0.73 -12.78 -6.67
N PHE A 8 -1.91 -12.78 -6.05
CA PHE A 8 -2.73 -13.96 -5.79
C PHE A 8 -4.07 -13.78 -6.50
N GLN A 9 -4.36 -14.66 -7.45
CA GLN A 9 -5.63 -14.69 -8.16
C GLN A 9 -5.98 -16.15 -8.48
N ASP A 10 -7.23 -16.49 -8.24
CA ASP A 10 -7.84 -17.76 -8.63
C ASP A 10 -9.35 -17.57 -8.77
N VAL A 11 -10.01 -18.45 -9.53
CA VAL A 11 -11.46 -18.49 -9.66
C VAL A 11 -12.07 -19.13 -8.41
N GLU A 12 -11.40 -20.15 -7.87
CA GLU A 12 -11.88 -20.84 -6.68
C GLU A 12 -11.31 -20.20 -5.40
N PRO A 13 -12.15 -19.81 -4.42
CA PRO A 13 -11.69 -19.27 -3.15
C PRO A 13 -10.71 -20.20 -2.42
N THR A 14 -10.94 -21.52 -2.45
CA THR A 14 -10.07 -22.52 -1.82
C THR A 14 -8.65 -22.48 -2.38
N ALA A 15 -8.53 -22.38 -3.70
CA ALA A 15 -7.25 -22.31 -4.40
C ALA A 15 -6.56 -20.96 -4.14
N LEU A 16 -7.31 -19.85 -4.14
CA LEU A 16 -6.82 -18.52 -3.80
C LEU A 16 -6.23 -18.49 -2.38
N PHE A 17 -7.00 -18.93 -1.37
CA PHE A 17 -6.52 -18.96 0.01
C PHE A 17 -5.32 -19.90 0.18
N SER A 18 -5.30 -21.01 -0.55
CA SER A 18 -4.14 -21.91 -0.55
C SER A 18 -2.88 -21.26 -1.13
N LYS A 19 -3.00 -20.47 -2.21
CA LYS A 19 -1.89 -19.67 -2.76
C LYS A 19 -1.40 -18.61 -1.76
N ILE A 20 -2.32 -17.89 -1.11
CA ILE A 20 -2.02 -16.87 -0.09
C ILE A 20 -1.29 -17.49 1.10
N ARG A 21 -1.83 -18.56 1.71
CA ARG A 21 -1.23 -19.24 2.87
C ARG A 21 0.16 -19.80 2.56
N ARG A 22 0.39 -20.22 1.33
CA ARG A 22 1.70 -20.70 0.87
C ARG A 22 2.68 -19.57 0.53
N GLY A 23 2.20 -18.34 0.34
CA GLY A 23 3.00 -17.24 -0.22
C GLY A 23 3.42 -17.51 -1.66
N ALA A 24 2.63 -18.29 -2.41
CA ALA A 24 2.96 -18.67 -3.78
C ALA A 24 2.44 -17.62 -4.79
N PHE A 25 3.35 -16.79 -5.29
CA PHE A 25 3.10 -15.81 -6.35
C PHE A 25 4.26 -15.80 -7.35
N THR A 26 4.01 -15.32 -8.56
CA THR A 26 5.01 -15.24 -9.63
C THR A 26 5.24 -13.79 -10.02
N ILE A 27 6.51 -13.38 -10.00
CA ILE A 27 6.92 -12.05 -10.48
C ILE A 27 7.46 -12.17 -11.91
N PRO A 28 6.95 -11.39 -12.89
CA PRO A 28 7.50 -11.38 -14.25
C PRO A 28 8.98 -10.98 -14.30
N GLU A 29 9.71 -11.53 -15.27
CA GLU A 29 11.12 -11.20 -15.47
C GLU A 29 11.35 -9.74 -15.89
N THR A 30 10.34 -9.12 -16.51
CA THR A 30 10.34 -7.72 -16.97
C THR A 30 10.51 -6.69 -15.84
N LEU A 31 10.29 -7.08 -14.58
CA LEU A 31 10.50 -6.17 -13.45
C LEU A 31 11.99 -6.03 -13.10
N SER A 32 12.38 -4.82 -12.71
CA SER A 32 13.74 -4.56 -12.24
C SER A 32 14.06 -5.39 -10.98
N PRO A 33 15.32 -5.82 -10.78
CA PRO A 33 15.70 -6.60 -9.60
C PRO A 33 15.31 -5.94 -8.27
N ARG A 34 15.42 -4.59 -8.20
CA ARG A 34 15.01 -3.81 -7.04
C ARG A 34 13.49 -3.87 -6.80
N ALA A 35 12.68 -3.80 -7.86
CA ALA A 35 11.22 -3.93 -7.74
C ALA A 35 10.84 -5.34 -7.24
N LYS A 36 11.48 -6.38 -7.79
CA LYS A 36 11.28 -7.77 -7.36
C LYS A 36 11.60 -7.95 -5.87
N SER A 37 12.75 -7.42 -5.44
CA SER A 37 13.18 -7.46 -4.04
C SER A 37 12.14 -6.85 -3.11
N LEU A 38 11.63 -5.65 -3.41
CA LEU A 38 10.64 -5.00 -2.56
C LEU A 38 9.37 -5.83 -2.43
N VAL A 39 8.82 -6.31 -3.56
CA VAL A 39 7.60 -7.11 -3.57
C VAL A 39 7.79 -8.40 -2.75
N CYS A 40 8.94 -9.06 -2.88
CA CYS A 40 9.27 -10.24 -2.07
C CYS A 40 9.35 -9.93 -0.57
N CYS A 41 9.95 -8.80 -0.18
CA CYS A 41 10.04 -8.41 1.23
C CYS A 41 8.68 -8.02 1.84
N MET A 42 7.75 -7.49 1.04
CA MET A 42 6.40 -7.15 1.51
C MET A 42 5.47 -8.38 1.58
N LEU A 43 5.60 -9.32 0.64
CA LEU A 43 4.72 -10.50 0.51
C LEU A 43 5.30 -11.76 1.15
N ARG A 44 6.08 -11.61 2.24
CA ARG A 44 6.60 -12.75 2.98
C ARG A 44 5.49 -13.52 3.69
N LYS A 45 5.65 -14.84 3.72
CA LYS A 45 4.71 -15.76 4.35
C LYS A 45 4.56 -15.48 5.85
N SER A 46 5.68 -15.33 6.56
CA SER A 46 5.67 -14.96 7.97
C SER A 46 5.47 -13.45 8.11
N PRO A 47 4.47 -12.97 8.88
CA PRO A 47 4.27 -11.55 9.12
C PRO A 47 5.48 -10.85 9.76
N SER A 48 6.19 -11.54 10.66
CA SER A 48 7.37 -10.99 11.35
C SER A 48 8.56 -10.75 10.43
N GLU A 49 8.60 -11.37 9.26
CA GLU A 49 9.66 -11.16 8.29
C GLU A 49 9.31 -10.04 7.30
N ARG A 50 8.06 -9.56 7.28
CA ARG A 50 7.63 -8.54 6.33
C ARG A 50 8.35 -7.24 6.64
N LEU A 51 8.75 -6.55 5.57
CA LEU A 51 9.34 -5.23 5.68
C LEU A 51 8.37 -4.25 6.34
N GLU A 52 8.83 -3.51 7.33
CA GLU A 52 8.03 -2.50 8.02
C GLU A 52 7.68 -1.33 7.09
N ALA A 53 6.55 -0.67 7.34
CA ALA A 53 6.11 0.47 6.53
C ALA A 53 7.14 1.61 6.46
N GLY A 54 7.82 1.91 7.58
CA GLY A 54 8.91 2.89 7.60
C GLY A 54 10.09 2.45 6.73
N ASP A 55 10.49 1.18 6.84
CA ASP A 55 11.62 0.61 6.10
C ASP A 55 11.38 0.52 4.59
N ILE A 56 10.11 0.34 4.17
CA ILE A 56 9.73 0.36 2.75
C ILE A 56 10.23 1.64 2.07
N LEU A 57 10.08 2.80 2.72
CA LEU A 57 10.46 4.10 2.17
C LEU A 57 11.97 4.20 1.88
N PHE A 58 12.79 3.48 2.66
CA PHE A 58 14.24 3.45 2.49
C PHE A 58 14.71 2.37 1.50
N HIS A 59 13.81 1.53 0.99
CA HIS A 59 14.20 0.48 0.05
C HIS A 59 14.75 1.09 -1.26
N PRO A 60 15.88 0.59 -1.82
CA PRO A 60 16.53 1.16 -3.00
C PRO A 60 15.65 1.31 -4.24
N TRP A 61 14.56 0.55 -4.32
CA TRP A 61 13.56 0.69 -5.38
C TRP A 61 12.82 2.04 -5.32
N LEU A 62 12.47 2.51 -4.12
CA LEU A 62 11.82 3.82 -3.91
C LEU A 62 12.86 4.93 -3.80
N HIS A 63 13.96 4.69 -3.10
CA HIS A 63 14.98 5.72 -2.86
C HIS A 63 15.70 6.18 -4.14
N CYS A 64 15.93 5.29 -5.11
CA CYS A 64 16.55 5.69 -6.38
C CYS A 64 15.62 6.51 -7.30
N ASN A 65 14.32 6.57 -7.01
CA ASN A 65 13.36 7.38 -7.75
C ASN A 65 13.07 8.74 -7.07
N ASN A 66 13.84 9.10 -6.03
CA ASN A 66 13.58 10.25 -5.16
C ASN A 66 13.92 11.61 -5.77
N ASN A 67 13.80 11.76 -7.10
CA ASN A 67 13.52 13.07 -7.71
C ASN A 67 12.03 13.47 -7.56
N ILE A 68 11.22 12.65 -6.88
CA ILE A 68 9.90 13.07 -6.40
C ILE A 68 10.12 13.67 -5.00
N PRO A 69 10.11 15.02 -4.84
CA PRO A 69 10.04 15.58 -3.49
C PRO A 69 8.80 14.99 -2.83
N LEU A 70 8.98 14.46 -1.61
CA LEU A 70 7.95 13.82 -0.79
C LEU A 70 6.82 14.80 -0.35
N ASN A 71 6.60 15.89 -1.10
CA ASN A 71 5.69 16.97 -0.75
C ASN A 71 5.05 17.69 -1.97
N GLN A 72 4.73 17.00 -3.07
CA GLN A 72 3.90 17.56 -4.16
C GLN A 72 2.43 17.11 -4.11
N HIS A 73 1.85 17.12 -2.90
CA HIS A 73 0.45 17.50 -2.75
C HIS A 73 0.33 18.91 -2.17
N SER A 74 1.25 19.81 -2.49
CA SER A 74 0.95 21.25 -2.53
C SER A 74 0.26 21.61 -3.84
N SER A 75 -0.91 21.02 -4.07
CA SER A 75 -1.89 21.57 -5.01
C SER A 75 -3.11 21.92 -4.20
N THR A 76 -3.22 23.21 -3.87
CA THR A 76 -4.45 23.97 -3.64
C THR A 76 -5.72 23.15 -3.83
N ARG A 77 -6.20 22.56 -2.75
CA ARG A 77 -7.62 22.31 -2.57
C ARG A 77 -7.96 22.78 -1.17
N HIS A 78 -8.45 24.02 -1.12
CA HIS A 78 -9.41 24.40 -0.10
C HIS A 78 -10.51 23.33 -0.13
N SER A 79 -10.41 22.32 0.72
CA SER A 79 -11.32 21.17 0.71
C SER A 79 -11.50 20.71 2.15
N THR A 80 -12.05 21.60 2.96
CA THR A 80 -12.82 21.24 4.15
C THR A 80 -13.86 20.15 3.84
N ASP A 81 -14.25 19.99 2.57
CA ASP A 81 -15.12 18.93 2.03
C ASP A 81 -14.60 17.49 2.23
N GLN A 82 -13.35 17.30 2.66
CA GLN A 82 -12.77 15.97 2.94
C GLN A 82 -12.41 15.76 4.41
N MET A 83 -12.75 16.71 5.27
CA MET A 83 -12.64 16.52 6.72
C MET A 83 -13.92 15.85 7.20
N VAL A 84 -13.78 14.95 8.17
CA VAL A 84 -14.94 14.45 8.92
C VAL A 84 -15.53 15.67 9.64
N PRO A 85 -16.80 16.04 9.38
CA PRO A 85 -17.40 17.17 10.08
C PRO A 85 -17.47 16.90 11.58
N ASP A 86 -17.17 17.91 12.38
CA ASP A 86 -17.40 17.86 13.82
C ASP A 86 -18.92 17.88 14.09
N PHE A 87 -19.37 17.02 15.00
CA PHE A 87 -20.77 16.97 15.43
C PHE A 87 -20.98 17.89 16.64
N GLU A 88 -21.70 18.99 16.45
CA GLU A 88 -22.09 19.91 17.53
C GLU A 88 -23.53 19.59 18.00
N PRO A 89 -23.74 18.98 19.18
CA PRO A 89 -25.07 18.80 19.75
C PRO A 89 -25.66 20.16 20.15
N ASN A 90 -26.83 20.49 19.59
CA ASN A 90 -27.50 21.78 19.80
C ASN A 90 -28.15 21.82 21.20
N ASP A 91 -27.36 22.17 22.22
CA ASP A 91 -27.87 22.46 23.57
C ASP A 91 -28.43 23.88 23.61
N ASN A 92 -29.58 24.09 22.97
CA ASN A 92 -30.42 25.26 23.23
C ASN A 92 -31.10 25.03 24.59
N GLY A 93 -30.33 25.21 25.66
CA GLY A 93 -30.84 25.37 27.01
C GLY A 93 -31.68 26.64 27.10
N ASP A 94 -32.98 26.51 26.86
CA ASP A 94 -33.97 27.53 27.16
C ASP A 94 -34.07 27.69 28.70
N CYS A 95 -33.66 28.88 29.16
CA CYS A 95 -33.96 29.57 30.43
C CYS A 95 -33.58 28.93 31.77
#